data_AF-A0A160MHN7-F1
#
_entry.id   AF-A0A160MHN7-F1
#
_cell.length_a   1.000
_cell.length_b   1.000
_cell.length_c   1.000
_cell.angle_alpha   90.00
_cell.angle_beta   90.00
_cell.angle_gamma   90.00
#
_symmetry.space_group_name_H-M   'P 1'
#
loop_
_entity.id
_entity.type
_entity.pdbx_description
1 polymer ?
#
loop_
_entity_poly.entity_id
_entity_poly.type
_entity_poly.pdbx_seq_one_letter_code
_entity_poly.pdbx_strand_id
1 'polypeptide(L)'
;MKKLIVLFTILLMCATGNSVNAKKPQESKEIKPYAEDWYVTPEDIIRDIVFPSIDKRVMQEYPGNDAATFGWQSQRIVGIVYNNNHSYDISISIHVPDERNAPGNYAHDLVKVRVSPSCDSPKIGCSHGFKVELLDYEHLNKEEVE
;
A
#
# COMPACT_ATOMS: atom_id res chain seq x y z
N MET A 1 -13.18 -65.16 -14.83
CA MET A 1 -13.39 -63.83 -15.43
C MET A 1 -12.34 -62.89 -14.87
N LYS A 2 -11.51 -62.32 -15.74
CA LYS A 2 -10.21 -61.70 -15.44
C LYS A 2 -10.39 -60.33 -14.76
N LYS A 3 -9.66 -60.10 -13.66
CA LYS A 3 -9.51 -58.79 -13.03
C LYS A 3 -8.63 -57.91 -13.93
N LEU A 4 -9.20 -56.83 -14.47
CA LEU A 4 -8.47 -55.86 -15.31
C LEU A 4 -7.72 -54.91 -14.37
N ILE A 5 -6.45 -55.22 -14.09
CA ILE A 5 -5.53 -54.29 -13.42
C ILE A 5 -5.01 -53.36 -14.51
N VAL A 6 -5.55 -52.15 -14.59
CA VAL A 6 -5.03 -51.09 -15.45
C VAL A 6 -3.84 -50.44 -14.74
N LEU A 7 -2.65 -50.97 -15.00
CA LEU A 7 -1.38 -50.32 -14.63
C LEU A 7 -1.12 -49.18 -15.61
N PHE A 8 -1.45 -47.96 -15.22
CA PHE A 8 -1.07 -46.74 -15.93
C PHE A 8 0.42 -46.48 -15.69
N THR A 9 1.29 -47.09 -16.49
CA THR A 9 2.71 -46.73 -16.55
C THR A 9 2.83 -45.38 -17.26
N ILE A 10 2.79 -44.30 -16.50
CA ILE A 10 3.19 -42.97 -16.96
C ILE A 10 4.71 -42.99 -17.09
N LEU A 11 5.16 -43.17 -18.32
CA LEU A 11 6.55 -43.00 -18.75
C LEU A 11 6.91 -41.51 -18.62
N LEU A 12 7.38 -41.10 -17.44
CA LEU A 12 7.87 -39.74 -17.21
C LEU A 12 9.26 -39.60 -17.83
N MET A 13 9.29 -39.38 -19.15
CA MET A 13 10.46 -38.92 -19.89
C MET A 13 10.75 -37.45 -19.52
N CYS A 14 11.26 -37.20 -18.32
CA CYS A 14 11.88 -35.93 -17.98
C CYS A 14 13.34 -35.92 -18.45
N ALA A 15 13.52 -35.96 -19.78
CA ALA A 15 14.78 -35.65 -20.42
C ALA A 15 14.51 -34.61 -21.51
N THR A 16 14.33 -33.37 -21.09
CA THR A 16 14.75 -32.22 -21.88
C THR A 16 15.59 -31.34 -20.97
N GLY A 17 16.90 -31.48 -21.13
CA GLY A 17 17.79 -30.40 -20.78
C GLY A 17 17.38 -29.17 -21.59
N ASN A 18 17.28 -28.04 -20.91
CA ASN A 18 18.13 -26.91 -21.23
C ASN A 18 18.12 -26.01 -20.01
N SER A 19 19.33 -25.85 -19.45
CA SER A 19 19.69 -24.89 -18.43
C SER A 19 18.91 -23.60 -18.64
N VAL A 20 18.14 -23.19 -17.62
CA VAL A 20 17.64 -21.82 -17.55
C VAL A 20 18.86 -20.94 -17.66
N ASN A 21 19.00 -20.27 -18.80
CA ASN A 21 19.91 -19.16 -18.97
C ASN A 21 19.41 -18.11 -17.98
N ALA A 22 20.02 -18.06 -16.79
CA ALA A 22 19.79 -16.99 -15.86
C ALA A 22 20.14 -15.72 -16.61
N LYS A 23 19.11 -15.00 -17.06
CA LYS A 23 19.23 -13.69 -17.69
C LYS A 23 20.18 -12.91 -16.79
N LYS A 24 21.32 -12.47 -17.34
CA LYS A 24 22.32 -11.63 -16.68
C LYS A 24 21.57 -10.67 -15.74
N PRO A 25 21.95 -10.54 -14.45
CA PRO A 25 21.29 -9.61 -13.55
C PRO A 25 21.13 -8.30 -14.30
N GLN A 26 19.88 -7.90 -14.51
CA GLN A 26 19.59 -6.64 -15.17
C GLN A 26 20.37 -5.61 -14.37
N GLU A 27 21.39 -5.04 -15.02
CA GLU A 27 22.20 -3.96 -14.47
C GLU A 27 21.21 -2.98 -13.86
N SER A 28 21.31 -2.77 -12.54
CA SER A 28 20.37 -1.94 -11.81
C SER A 28 20.35 -0.62 -12.56
N LYS A 29 19.25 -0.33 -13.27
CA LYS A 29 19.12 0.96 -13.93
C LYS A 29 19.27 1.97 -12.82
N GLU A 30 20.36 2.72 -12.88
CA GLU A 30 20.62 3.80 -11.95
C GLU A 30 19.36 4.68 -11.98
N ILE A 31 18.59 4.64 -10.89
CA ILE A 31 17.38 5.43 -10.77
C ILE A 31 17.90 6.85 -10.60
N LYS A 32 17.96 7.59 -11.71
CA LYS A 32 18.32 9.01 -11.67
C LYS A 32 17.38 9.67 -10.66
N PRO A 33 17.89 10.36 -9.62
CA PRO A 33 17.04 11.08 -8.70
C PRO A 33 16.33 12.14 -9.52
N TYR A 34 14.99 12.09 -9.53
CA TYR A 34 14.02 13.08 -10.01
C TYR A 34 14.49 13.97 -11.18
N ALA A 35 13.91 13.79 -12.36
CA ALA A 35 14.16 14.72 -13.46
C ALA A 35 13.67 16.13 -13.07
N GLU A 36 14.46 17.16 -13.37
CA GLU A 36 14.23 18.57 -13.00
C GLU A 36 12.87 19.13 -13.46
N ASP A 37 12.15 18.42 -14.35
CA ASP A 37 10.86 18.82 -14.94
C ASP A 37 9.69 17.89 -14.59
N TRP A 38 9.81 17.02 -13.57
CA TRP A 38 8.65 16.22 -13.13
C TRP A 38 7.64 17.09 -12.40
N TYR A 39 6.51 17.35 -13.06
CA TYR A 39 5.33 17.93 -12.42
C TYR A 39 4.69 16.88 -11.50
N VAL A 40 4.92 17.02 -10.21
CA VAL A 40 4.36 16.14 -9.17
C VAL A 40 3.32 16.93 -8.38
N THR A 41 2.13 16.36 -8.20
CA THR A 41 1.09 16.97 -7.37
C THR A 41 1.35 16.68 -5.89
N PRO A 42 0.83 17.50 -4.95
CA PRO A 42 0.86 17.16 -3.53
C PRO A 42 0.28 15.77 -3.22
N GLU A 43 -0.77 15.36 -3.95
CA GLU A 43 -1.41 14.06 -3.81
C GLU A 43 -0.49 12.91 -4.20
N ASP A 44 0.31 13.06 -5.26
CA ASP A 44 1.32 12.06 -5.67
C ASP A 44 2.36 11.86 -4.56
N ILE A 45 2.84 12.96 -3.97
CA ILE A 45 3.81 12.94 -2.87
C ILE A 45 3.21 12.23 -1.64
N ILE A 46 1.96 12.56 -1.29
CA ILE A 46 1.26 11.93 -0.17
C ILE A 46 1.06 10.45 -0.43
N ARG A 47 0.65 10.06 -1.64
CA ARG A 47 0.48 8.65 -1.99
C ARG A 47 1.78 7.88 -1.83
N ASP A 48 2.90 8.40 -2.32
CA ASP A 48 4.18 7.69 -2.28
C ASP A 48 4.76 7.59 -0.87
N ILE A 49 4.59 8.62 -0.04
CA ILE A 49 5.18 8.68 1.30
C ILE A 49 4.26 8.05 2.36
N VAL A 50 2.96 8.37 2.31
CA VAL A 50 2.01 8.11 3.41
C VAL A 50 1.26 6.81 3.24
N PHE A 51 0.79 6.49 2.03
CA PHE A 51 -0.12 5.36 1.84
C PHE A 51 0.47 4.01 2.26
N PRO A 52 1.79 3.73 2.09
CA PRO A 52 2.37 2.49 2.62
C PRO A 52 2.21 2.32 4.14
N SER A 53 2.19 3.42 4.90
CA SER A 53 1.98 3.38 6.34
C SER A 53 0.50 3.20 6.69
N ILE A 54 -0.40 3.80 5.92
CA ILE A 54 -1.85 3.60 6.06
C ILE A 54 -2.22 2.17 5.72
N ASP A 55 -1.68 1.63 4.63
CA ASP A 55 -1.91 0.26 4.16
C ASP A 55 -1.63 -0.77 5.25
N LYS A 56 -0.43 -0.70 5.85
CA LYS A 56 -0.06 -1.53 7.00
C LYS A 56 -1.02 -1.39 8.17
N ARG A 57 -1.56 -0.18 8.40
CA ARG A 57 -2.50 0.04 9.49
C ARG A 57 -3.87 -0.55 9.17
N VAL A 58 -4.40 -0.35 7.96
CA VAL A 58 -5.67 -0.95 7.51
C VAL A 58 -5.63 -2.46 7.66
N MET A 59 -4.52 -3.11 7.27
CA MET A 59 -4.35 -4.56 7.46
C MET A 59 -4.41 -5.00 8.93
N GLN A 60 -3.99 -4.15 9.87
CA GLN A 60 -4.05 -4.45 11.30
C GLN A 60 -5.46 -4.25 11.87
N GLU A 61 -6.19 -3.24 11.39
CA GLU A 61 -7.54 -2.90 11.86
C GLU A 61 -8.60 -3.85 11.29
N TYR A 62 -8.35 -4.42 10.12
CA TYR A 62 -9.25 -5.36 9.42
C TYR A 62 -8.61 -6.75 9.26
N PRO A 63 -8.28 -7.46 10.35
CA PRO A 63 -7.61 -8.74 10.26
C PRO A 63 -8.53 -9.79 9.59
N GLY A 64 -7.97 -10.51 8.61
CA GLY A 64 -8.68 -11.56 7.87
C GLY A 64 -9.65 -11.05 6.80
N ASN A 65 -9.65 -9.74 6.51
CA ASN A 65 -10.37 -9.15 5.38
C ASN A 65 -9.39 -8.91 4.23
N ASP A 66 -9.32 -9.86 3.31
CA ASP A 66 -8.38 -9.79 2.17
C ASP A 66 -8.73 -8.63 1.23
N ALA A 67 -10.02 -8.29 1.07
CA ALA A 67 -10.43 -7.11 0.31
C ALA A 67 -9.95 -5.79 0.94
N ALA A 68 -9.86 -5.69 2.27
CA ALA A 68 -9.29 -4.51 2.93
C ALA A 68 -7.80 -4.33 2.63
N THR A 69 -7.06 -5.43 2.38
CA THR A 69 -5.61 -5.38 2.11
C THR A 69 -5.28 -4.68 0.80
N PHE A 70 -6.13 -4.76 -0.23
CA PHE A 70 -5.83 -4.18 -1.54
C PHE A 70 -6.94 -3.26 -2.09
N GLY A 71 -8.09 -3.20 -1.42
CA GLY A 71 -9.28 -2.54 -1.92
C GLY A 71 -9.65 -1.26 -1.17
N TRP A 72 -8.90 -0.85 -0.16
CA TRP A 72 -9.14 0.44 0.48
C TRP A 72 -8.80 1.60 -0.47
N GLN A 73 -9.53 2.70 -0.33
CA GLN A 73 -9.43 3.85 -1.23
C GLN A 73 -9.36 5.15 -0.44
N SER A 74 -8.35 5.97 -0.73
CA SER A 74 -8.34 7.35 -0.25
C SER A 74 -9.49 8.13 -0.85
N GLN A 75 -10.25 8.84 -0.03
CA GLN A 75 -11.35 9.69 -0.50
C GLN A 75 -10.92 11.14 -0.64
N ARG A 76 -10.46 11.74 0.46
CA ARG A 76 -9.97 13.12 0.49
C ARG A 76 -8.97 13.34 1.61
N ILE A 77 -8.08 14.30 1.39
CA ILE A 77 -7.30 14.91 2.46
C ILE A 77 -8.25 15.86 3.20
N VAL A 78 -8.50 15.59 4.47
CA VAL A 78 -9.39 16.37 5.33
C VAL A 78 -8.68 17.63 5.83
N GLY A 79 -7.38 17.55 6.08
CA GLY A 79 -6.59 18.70 6.50
C GLY A 79 -5.11 18.38 6.61
N ILE A 80 -4.31 19.44 6.54
CA ILE A 80 -2.85 19.43 6.74
C ILE A 80 -2.53 20.46 7.82
N VAL A 81 -1.81 20.04 8.87
CA VAL A 81 -1.34 20.91 9.95
C VAL A 81 0.17 20.97 9.92
N TYR A 82 0.73 22.15 9.66
CA TYR A 82 2.16 22.39 9.67
C TYR A 82 2.65 22.67 11.08
N ASN A 83 3.60 21.86 11.56
CA ASN A 83 4.10 21.93 12.93
C ASN A 83 5.38 22.76 13.01
N ASN A 84 5.63 23.37 14.17
CA ASN A 84 6.83 24.18 14.42
C ASN A 84 8.14 23.36 14.53
N ASN A 85 8.08 22.04 14.39
CA ASN A 85 9.20 21.11 14.56
C ASN A 85 9.60 20.42 13.25
N HIS A 86 9.44 21.10 12.10
CA HIS A 86 9.84 20.61 10.78
C HIS A 86 9.12 19.30 10.40
N SER A 87 7.80 19.30 10.62
CA SER A 87 6.91 18.19 10.29
C SER A 87 5.52 18.73 9.94
N TYR A 88 4.70 17.90 9.30
CA TYR A 88 3.28 18.20 9.14
C TYR A 88 2.43 16.95 9.44
N ASP A 89 1.22 17.19 9.93
CA ASP A 89 0.21 16.16 10.16
C ASP A 89 -0.79 16.17 9.01
N ILE A 90 -1.13 15.01 8.47
CA ILE A 90 -2.14 14.87 7.41
C ILE A 90 -3.28 14.02 7.97
N SER A 91 -4.51 14.51 7.83
CA SER A 91 -5.71 13.73 8.09
C SER A 91 -6.34 13.33 6.75
N ILE A 92 -6.58 12.04 6.55
CA ILE A 92 -7.09 11.46 5.30
C ILE A 92 -8.30 10.59 5.62
N SER A 93 -9.43 10.84 4.97
CA SER A 93 -10.56 9.93 5.04
C SER A 93 -10.40 8.82 4.00
N ILE A 94 -10.62 7.58 4.41
CA ILE A 94 -10.50 6.39 3.57
C ILE A 94 -11.80 5.58 3.59
N HIS A 95 -12.04 4.85 2.50
CA HIS A 95 -13.03 3.78 2.45
C HIS A 95 -12.31 2.45 2.53
N VAL A 96 -12.77 1.56 3.40
CA VAL A 96 -12.24 0.20 3.49
C VAL A 96 -13.38 -0.77 3.15
N PRO A 97 -13.21 -1.67 2.17
CA PRO A 97 -14.20 -2.72 1.91
C PRO A 97 -14.49 -3.51 3.18
N ASP A 98 -15.76 -3.63 3.56
CA ASP A 98 -16.17 -4.47 4.69
C ASP A 98 -16.87 -5.72 4.15
N GLU A 99 -16.09 -6.82 4.00
CA GLU A 99 -16.63 -8.11 3.53
C GLU A 99 -17.73 -8.67 4.44
N ARG A 100 -17.89 -8.15 5.67
CA ARG A 100 -18.94 -8.61 6.58
C ARG A 100 -20.34 -8.28 6.07
N ASN A 101 -20.48 -7.36 5.11
CA ASN A 101 -21.78 -6.86 4.69
C ASN A 101 -21.89 -6.68 3.17
N ALA A 102 -21.90 -7.72 2.34
CA ALA A 102 -22.33 -7.64 0.93
C ALA A 102 -21.52 -6.72 -0.03
N PRO A 103 -21.62 -6.92 -1.36
CA PRO A 103 -20.95 -6.07 -2.33
C PRO A 103 -21.44 -4.61 -2.22
N GLY A 104 -20.51 -3.67 -2.01
CA GLY A 104 -20.79 -2.24 -1.99
C GLY A 104 -20.82 -1.58 -0.61
N ASN A 105 -20.64 -2.34 0.48
CA ASN A 105 -20.48 -1.73 1.81
C ASN A 105 -19.01 -1.42 2.10
N TYR A 106 -18.80 -0.19 2.56
CA TYR A 106 -17.51 0.34 2.94
C TYR A 106 -17.58 0.88 4.36
N ALA A 107 -16.56 0.59 5.16
CA ALA A 107 -16.28 1.36 6.35
C ALA A 107 -15.68 2.71 5.94
N HIS A 108 -16.17 3.79 6.55
CA HIS A 108 -15.58 5.11 6.45
C HIS A 108 -14.66 5.30 7.64
N ASP A 109 -13.36 5.46 7.39
CA ASP A 109 -12.37 5.66 8.44
C ASP A 109 -11.63 6.99 8.24
N LEU A 110 -11.13 7.56 9.33
CA LEU A 110 -10.26 8.72 9.34
C LEU A 110 -8.90 8.33 9.88
N VAL A 111 -7.87 8.61 9.09
CA VAL A 111 -6.48 8.29 9.45
C VAL A 111 -5.69 9.58 9.59
N LYS A 112 -4.96 9.72 10.70
CA LYS A 112 -4.05 10.83 10.93
C LYS A 112 -2.62 10.34 11.00
N VAL A 113 -1.75 10.94 10.19
CA VAL A 113 -0.32 10.65 10.19
C VAL A 113 0.51 11.92 10.40
N ARG A 114 1.74 11.76 10.87
CA ARG A 114 2.78 12.79 10.89
C ARG A 114 3.90 12.41 9.94
N VAL A 115 4.29 13.33 9.08
CA VAL A 115 5.45 13.19 8.20
C VAL A 115 6.57 14.08 8.68
N SER A 116 7.78 13.52 8.79
CA SER A 116 8.98 14.27 9.20
C SER A 116 10.21 13.75 8.46
N PRO A 117 11.12 14.61 8.02
CA PRO A 117 11.06 16.08 8.02
C PRO A 117 10.12 16.64 6.95
N SER A 118 9.67 17.90 7.08
CA SER A 118 8.85 18.60 6.07
C SER A 118 9.70 19.39 5.05
N CYS A 119 9.53 19.13 3.75
CA CYS A 119 10.36 19.78 2.72
C CYS A 119 9.98 21.22 2.34
N ASP A 120 9.10 21.86 3.10
CA ASP A 120 8.65 23.24 2.91
C ASP A 120 9.51 24.28 3.64
N SER A 121 10.59 23.84 4.29
CA SER A 121 11.51 24.75 4.97
C SER A 121 12.40 25.49 3.97
N PRO A 122 12.38 26.83 3.93
CA PRO A 122 13.24 27.62 3.04
C PRO A 122 14.74 27.51 3.36
N LYS A 123 15.10 26.71 4.37
CA LYS A 123 16.46 26.50 4.85
C LYS A 123 17.03 25.14 4.48
N ILE A 124 16.28 24.29 3.75
CA ILE A 124 16.61 22.86 3.63
C ILE A 124 16.52 22.42 2.16
N GLY A 125 17.66 22.07 1.57
CA GLY A 125 17.70 21.20 0.40
C GLY A 125 17.40 19.77 0.88
N CYS A 126 16.28 19.20 0.44
CA CYS A 126 15.84 17.89 0.91
C CYS A 126 16.58 16.74 0.23
N SER A 127 17.51 16.12 0.95
CA SER A 127 18.09 14.81 0.62
C SER A 127 17.96 13.87 1.82
N HIS A 128 16.73 13.60 2.25
CA HIS A 128 16.45 12.78 3.42
C HIS A 128 15.30 11.79 3.17
N GLY A 129 15.31 10.68 3.90
CA GLY A 129 14.13 9.82 3.99
C GLY A 129 13.04 10.48 4.82
N PHE A 130 11.79 10.15 4.55
CA PHE A 130 10.66 10.56 5.37
C PHE A 130 10.35 9.48 6.41
N LYS A 131 10.18 9.90 7.67
CA LYS A 131 9.50 9.12 8.71
C LYS A 131 8.02 9.46 8.65
N VAL A 132 7.18 8.43 8.53
CA VAL A 132 5.73 8.54 8.65
C VAL A 132 5.29 7.84 9.92
N GLU A 133 4.64 8.57 10.81
CA GLU A 133 4.14 8.08 12.08
C GLU A 133 2.61 8.12 12.07
N LEU A 134 1.96 7.01 12.42
CA LEU A 134 0.53 6.98 12.62
C LEU A 134 0.22 7.68 13.95
N LEU A 135 -0.57 8.75 13.91
CA LEU A 135 -0.98 9.49 15.10
C LEU A 135 -2.34 9.01 15.61
N ASP A 136 -3.26 8.71 14.70
CA ASP A 136 -4.62 8.32 15.03
C ASP A 136 -5.27 7.49 13.91
N TYR A 137 -6.24 6.66 14.30
CA TYR A 137 -7.08 5.87 13.40
C TYR A 137 -8.48 5.74 13.99
N GLU A 138 -9.46 6.32 13.32
CA GLU A 138 -10.84 6.39 13.79
C GLU A 138 -11.78 5.71 12.78
N HIS A 139 -12.62 4.79 13.28
CA HIS A 139 -13.72 4.21 12.51
C HIS A 139 -14.96 5.10 12.64
N LEU A 140 -15.40 5.73 11.55
CA LEU A 140 -16.54 6.64 11.55
C LEU A 140 -17.88 5.91 11.45
N ASN A 141 -17.87 4.63 11.05
CA ASN A 141 -19.07 3.82 10.88
C ASN A 141 -19.38 2.97 12.12
N LYS A 142 -20.03 3.60 13.11
CA LYS A 142 -21.00 2.97 14.00
C LYS A 142 -22.14 3.96 14.27
N GLU A 143 -22.95 4.23 13.25
CA GLU A 143 -24.33 4.63 13.49
C GLU A 143 -25.18 3.37 13.31
N GLU A 144 -25.60 2.80 14.44
CA GLU A 144 -26.74 1.89 14.47
C GLU A 144 -27.93 2.66 13.88
N VAL A 145 -28.40 2.24 12.71
CA VAL A 145 -29.72 2.61 12.23
C VAL A 145 -30.71 1.91 13.16
N GLU A 146 -31.23 2.64 14.14
CA GLU A 146 -32.37 2.26 14.98
C GLU A 146 -33.67 2.18 14.15
#